data_AF-A0A317PW22-F1
#
_entry.id   AF-A0A317PW22-F1
#
_cell.length_a   1.000
_cell.length_b   1.000
_cell.length_c   1.000
_cell.angle_alpha   90.00
_cell.angle_beta   90.00
_cell.angle_gamma   90.00
#
_symmetry.space_group_name_H-M   'P 1'
#
loop_
_entity.id
_entity.type
_entity.pdbx_description
1 polymer ?
#
loop_
_entity_poly.entity_id
_entity_poly.type
_entity_poly.pdbx_seq_one_letter_code
_entity_poly.pdbx_strand_id
1 'polypeptide(L)'
;MEKVEQYKQSLGKFVFSEFVIFISQVAVFFMVAVFTSNFLNSEEKLVKFSEQKINDGSLAELGLTFLAILVVIGLFSALGRIFENKHIEYYVNEVLCEMPKTIYVFGSAATGAMLAISLFAYLHPADDVNAKGFAALSVMFAFMMFIYGCGFSYAFKRKTHLLEKPNKSMQSTADASTD
;
A
#
# COMPACT_ATOMS: atom_id res chain seq x y z
N MET A 1 -28.71 -1.62 -3.50
CA MET A 1 -27.25 -1.80 -3.48
C MET A 1 -26.87 -2.19 -2.07
N GLU A 2 -26.34 -3.41 -1.91
CA GLU A 2 -25.91 -3.96 -0.62
C GLU A 2 -25.03 -2.96 0.12
N LYS A 3 -25.50 -2.52 1.28
CA LYS A 3 -24.63 -1.93 2.29
C LYS A 3 -23.72 -3.05 2.73
N VAL A 4 -22.55 -3.17 2.13
CA VAL A 4 -21.45 -3.95 2.70
C VAL A 4 -21.27 -3.40 4.10
N GLU A 5 -21.73 -4.14 5.10
CA GLU A 5 -21.53 -3.83 6.51
C GLU A 5 -20.02 -3.65 6.68
N GLN A 6 -19.58 -2.40 6.75
CA GLN A 6 -18.20 -2.04 7.05
C GLN A 6 -17.98 -2.39 8.53
N TYR A 7 -17.80 -3.69 8.77
CA TYR A 7 -17.60 -4.29 10.08
C TYR A 7 -16.36 -3.65 10.68
N LYS A 8 -16.54 -2.68 11.58
CA LYS A 8 -15.44 -1.93 12.18
C LYS A 8 -14.41 -2.92 12.72
N GLN A 9 -13.22 -2.96 12.12
CA GLN A 9 -12.22 -3.99 12.39
C GLN A 9 -11.35 -3.61 13.59
N SER A 10 -10.90 -4.61 14.38
CA SER A 10 -9.85 -4.40 15.38
C SER A 10 -8.53 -4.04 14.69
N LEU A 11 -7.65 -3.30 15.37
CA LEU A 11 -6.36 -2.87 14.82
C LEU A 11 -5.54 -4.07 14.32
N GLY A 12 -5.56 -5.20 15.03
CA GLY A 12 -4.91 -6.43 14.58
C GLY A 12 -5.52 -7.02 13.30
N LYS A 13 -6.85 -7.03 13.17
CA LYS A 13 -7.53 -7.50 11.95
C LYS A 13 -7.26 -6.59 10.76
N PHE A 14 -7.16 -5.28 11.00
CA PHE A 14 -6.78 -4.29 9.99
C PHE A 14 -5.36 -4.52 9.48
N VAL A 15 -4.37 -4.58 10.38
CA VAL A 15 -2.97 -4.79 10.01
C VAL A 15 -2.79 -6.13 9.29
N PHE A 16 -3.46 -7.19 9.76
CA PHE A 16 -3.43 -8.49 9.11
C PHE A 16 -4.06 -8.45 7.70
N SER A 17 -5.19 -7.75 7.54
CA SER A 17 -5.82 -7.58 6.23
C SER A 17 -4.90 -6.84 5.25
N GLU A 18 -4.29 -5.74 5.69
CA GLU A 18 -3.35 -4.98 4.86
C GLU A 18 -2.10 -5.82 4.53
N PHE A 19 -1.62 -6.64 5.47
CA PHE A 19 -0.50 -7.55 5.24
C PHE A 19 -0.81 -8.60 4.17
N VAL A 20 -1.98 -9.23 4.24
CA VAL A 20 -2.42 -10.21 3.24
C VAL A 20 -2.54 -9.57 1.85
N ILE A 21 -3.11 -8.36 1.77
CA ILE A 21 -3.20 -7.61 0.51
C ILE A 21 -1.81 -7.35 -0.07
N PHE A 22 -0.89 -6.82 0.75
CA PHE A 22 0.45 -6.48 0.32
C PHE A 22 1.25 -7.72 -0.14
N ILE A 23 1.25 -8.80 0.64
CA ILE A 23 1.95 -10.04 0.27
C ILE A 23 1.35 -10.68 -0.98
N SER A 24 0.03 -10.65 -1.14
CA SER A 24 -0.63 -11.14 -2.37
C SER A 24 -0.14 -10.36 -3.59
N GLN A 25 0.00 -9.03 -3.45
CA GLN A 25 0.49 -8.18 -4.53
C GLN A 25 1.98 -8.45 -4.85
N VAL A 26 2.81 -8.65 -3.83
CA VAL A 26 4.22 -9.09 -4.01
C VAL A 26 4.29 -10.39 -4.79
N ALA A 27 3.46 -11.38 -4.42
CA ALA A 27 3.40 -12.67 -5.10
C ALA A 27 2.98 -12.53 -6.57
N VAL A 28 1.98 -11.68 -6.85
CA VAL A 28 1.56 -11.38 -8.23
C VAL A 28 2.72 -10.80 -9.04
N PHE A 29 3.41 -9.76 -8.54
CA PHE A 29 4.52 -9.15 -9.27
C PHE A 29 5.74 -10.08 -9.41
N PHE A 30 6.01 -10.90 -8.41
CA PHE A 30 7.01 -11.95 -8.50
C PHE A 30 6.69 -12.93 -9.64
N MET A 31 5.45 -13.43 -9.73
CA MET A 31 5.04 -14.32 -10.81
C MET A 31 5.11 -13.63 -12.18
N VAL A 32 4.77 -12.35 -12.27
CA VAL A 32 4.93 -11.56 -13.51
C VAL A 32 6.41 -11.49 -13.93
N ALA A 33 7.33 -11.28 -12.98
CA ALA A 33 8.77 -11.28 -13.26
C ALA A 33 9.27 -12.66 -13.74
N VAL A 34 8.80 -13.74 -13.10
CA VAL A 34 9.09 -15.12 -13.50
C VAL A 34 8.59 -15.40 -14.91
N PHE A 35 7.36 -15.02 -15.25
CA PHE A 35 6.80 -15.23 -16.60
C PHE A 35 7.51 -14.40 -17.66
N THR A 36 7.80 -13.13 -17.35
CA THR A 36 8.49 -12.22 -18.28
C THR A 36 9.90 -12.68 -18.60
N SER A 37 10.59 -13.29 -17.63
CA SER A 37 11.94 -13.87 -17.79
C SER A 37 11.95 -15.27 -18.40
N ASN A 38 10.83 -15.74 -18.97
CA ASN A 38 10.67 -17.10 -19.50
C ASN A 38 10.98 -18.17 -18.44
N PHE A 39 10.33 -18.06 -17.28
CA PHE A 39 10.55 -18.91 -16.11
C PHE A 39 12.00 -18.85 -15.59
N LEU A 40 12.56 -17.64 -15.49
CA LEU A 40 13.92 -17.41 -15.01
C LEU A 40 15.02 -18.05 -15.88
N ASN A 41 14.76 -18.27 -17.17
CA ASN A 41 15.75 -18.78 -18.12
C ASN A 41 16.45 -17.67 -18.92
N SER A 42 15.98 -16.42 -18.83
CA SER A 42 16.54 -15.29 -19.56
C SER A 42 16.89 -14.14 -18.61
N GLU A 43 18.19 -14.01 -18.33
CA GLU A 43 18.74 -12.91 -17.52
C GLU A 43 18.42 -11.55 -18.13
N GLU A 44 18.62 -11.38 -19.44
CA GLU A 44 18.35 -10.12 -20.15
C GLU A 44 16.91 -9.62 -19.92
N LYS A 45 15.92 -10.52 -20.04
CA LYS A 45 14.51 -10.16 -19.81
C LYS A 45 14.23 -9.83 -18.35
N LEU A 46 14.89 -10.53 -17.42
CA LEU A 46 14.74 -10.29 -15.98
C LEU A 46 15.36 -8.95 -15.57
N VAL A 47 16.55 -8.64 -16.07
CA VAL A 47 17.24 -7.36 -15.85
C VAL A 47 16.41 -6.23 -16.41
N LYS A 48 15.96 -6.33 -17.67
CA LYS A 48 15.12 -5.30 -18.30
C LYS A 48 13.81 -5.06 -17.54
N PHE A 49 13.14 -6.11 -17.07
CA PHE A 49 11.95 -5.96 -16.23
C PHE A 49 12.28 -5.28 -14.90
N SER A 50 13.40 -5.65 -14.28
CA SER A 50 13.83 -5.10 -13.00
C SER A 50 14.24 -3.64 -13.09
N GLU A 51 14.95 -3.24 -14.15
CA GLU A 51 15.31 -1.85 -14.42
C GLU A 51 14.07 -0.96 -14.53
N GLN A 52 13.03 -1.42 -15.24
CA GLN A 52 11.76 -0.72 -15.35
C GLN A 52 11.02 -0.57 -14.01
N LYS A 53 11.21 -1.48 -13.06
CA LYS A 53 10.50 -1.45 -11.76
C LYS A 53 11.29 -0.80 -10.64
N ILE A 54 12.62 -0.83 -10.71
CA ILE A 54 13.52 -0.41 -9.62
C ILE A 54 14.26 0.88 -9.96
N ASN A 55 14.72 1.06 -11.21
CA ASN A 55 15.76 2.05 -11.53
C ASN A 55 15.28 3.19 -12.44
N ASP A 56 14.40 2.91 -13.41
CA ASP A 56 13.88 3.92 -14.34
C ASP A 56 12.77 4.76 -13.70
N GLY A 57 13.14 5.60 -12.75
CA GLY A 57 12.26 6.67 -12.25
C GLY A 57 11.10 6.21 -11.38
N SER A 58 10.95 4.93 -11.07
CA SER A 58 9.88 4.36 -10.21
C SER A 58 9.65 5.14 -8.89
N LEU A 59 10.72 5.61 -8.23
CA LEU A 59 10.62 6.42 -7.01
C LEU A 59 10.21 7.88 -7.30
N ALA A 60 10.65 8.45 -8.43
CA ALA A 60 10.21 9.76 -8.89
C ALA A 60 8.75 9.72 -9.33
N GLU A 61 8.32 8.65 -10.03
CA GLU A 61 6.93 8.39 -10.40
C GLU A 61 6.04 8.25 -9.18
N LEU A 62 6.48 7.56 -8.13
CA LEU A 62 5.77 7.51 -6.85
C LEU A 62 5.55 8.92 -6.27
N GLY A 63 6.62 9.73 -6.21
CA GLY A 63 6.54 11.11 -5.72
C GLY A 63 5.64 12.01 -6.58
N LEU A 64 5.75 11.92 -7.90
CA LEU A 64 4.90 12.63 -8.85
C LEU A 64 3.45 12.18 -8.76
N THR A 65 3.19 10.90 -8.49
CA THR A 65 1.84 10.37 -8.28
C THR A 65 1.22 10.98 -7.04
N PHE A 66 1.96 11.13 -5.94
CA PHE A 66 1.46 11.84 -4.75
C PHE A 66 1.18 13.32 -5.03
N LEU A 67 2.07 14.00 -5.76
CA LEU A 67 1.85 15.38 -6.14
C LEU A 67 0.58 15.52 -7.00
N ALA A 68 0.39 14.61 -7.96
CA ALA A 68 -0.80 14.57 -8.80
C ALA A 68 -2.07 14.34 -7.98
N ILE A 69 -2.05 13.44 -7.00
CA ILE A 69 -3.16 13.21 -6.07
C ILE A 69 -3.52 14.51 -5.33
N LEU A 70 -2.53 15.23 -4.79
CA LEU A 70 -2.76 16.50 -4.09
C LEU A 70 -3.34 17.59 -5.01
N VAL A 71 -2.86 17.68 -6.25
CA VAL A 71 -3.40 18.62 -7.25
C VAL A 71 -4.85 18.29 -7.57
N VAL A 72 -5.18 17.01 -7.79
CA VAL A 72 -6.55 16.56 -8.07
C VAL A 72 -7.48 16.84 -6.88
N ILE A 73 -7.03 16.62 -5.65
CA ILE A 73 -7.78 16.97 -4.44
C ILE A 73 -8.01 18.47 -4.33
N GLY A 74 -6.99 19.28 -4.62
CA GLY A 74 -7.10 20.74 -4.64
C GLY A 74 -8.14 21.20 -5.66
N LEU A 75 -8.15 20.59 -6.84
CA LEU A 75 -9.14 20.87 -7.89
C LEU A 75 -10.56 20.51 -7.44
N PHE A 76 -10.78 19.31 -6.90
CA PHE A 76 -12.08 18.91 -6.38
C PHE A 76 -12.57 19.84 -5.27
N SER A 77 -11.68 20.21 -4.35
CA SER A 77 -12.01 21.12 -3.24
C SER A 77 -12.39 22.52 -3.75
N ALA A 78 -11.68 23.05 -4.75
CA ALA A 78 -12.01 24.33 -5.38
C ALA A 78 -13.36 24.28 -6.09
N LEU A 79 -13.62 23.23 -6.87
CA LEU A 79 -14.91 23.01 -7.52
C LEU A 79 -16.04 22.91 -6.50
N GLY A 80 -15.83 22.25 -5.37
CA GLY A 80 -16.86 22.13 -4.35
C GLY A 80 -17.21 23.41 -3.65
N ARG A 81 -16.24 24.32 -3.53
CA ARG A 81 -16.49 25.66 -3.04
C ARG A 81 -17.27 26.51 -4.04
N ILE A 82 -17.02 26.33 -5.34
CA ILE A 82 -17.72 27.07 -6.41
C ILE A 82 -19.18 26.59 -6.56
N PHE A 83 -19.40 25.28 -6.52
CA PHE A 83 -20.72 24.68 -6.74
C PHE A 83 -21.51 24.39 -5.46
N GLU A 84 -21.01 24.82 -4.29
CA GLU A 84 -21.61 24.57 -2.96
C GLU A 84 -21.99 23.10 -2.70
N ASN A 85 -21.25 22.17 -3.30
CA ASN A 85 -21.60 20.75 -3.28
C ASN A 85 -20.99 20.06 -2.05
N LYS A 86 -21.87 19.68 -1.10
CA LYS A 86 -21.53 19.01 0.16
C LYS A 86 -20.97 17.59 -0.01
N HIS A 87 -21.08 16.98 -1.19
CA HIS A 87 -20.59 15.62 -1.44
C HIS A 87 -19.12 15.55 -1.87
N ILE A 88 -18.44 16.67 -2.06
CA ILE A 88 -17.06 16.68 -2.55
C ILE A 88 -16.06 16.15 -1.52
N GLU A 89 -16.33 16.31 -0.23
CA GLU A 89 -15.50 15.72 0.82
C GLU A 89 -15.44 14.19 0.72
N TYR A 90 -16.54 13.54 0.28
CA TYR A 90 -16.55 12.10 0.02
C TYR A 90 -15.59 11.71 -1.10
N TYR A 91 -15.63 12.40 -2.25
CA TYR A 91 -14.74 12.13 -3.37
C TYR A 91 -13.28 12.44 -3.03
N VAL A 92 -13.01 13.50 -2.27
CA VAL A 92 -11.66 13.82 -1.79
C VAL A 92 -11.11 12.70 -0.90
N ASN A 93 -11.93 12.16 0.02
CA ASN A 93 -11.52 11.06 0.87
C ASN A 93 -11.26 9.77 0.07
N GLU A 94 -12.04 9.50 -0.98
CA GLU A 94 -11.82 8.35 -1.86
C GLU A 94 -10.48 8.48 -2.62
N VAL A 95 -10.19 9.67 -3.15
CA VAL A 95 -8.92 9.95 -3.84
C VAL A 95 -7.73 9.87 -2.88
N LEU A 96 -7.87 10.33 -1.62
CA LEU A 96 -6.85 10.17 -0.58
C LEU A 96 -6.54 8.68 -0.30
N CYS A 97 -7.52 7.79 -0.46
CA CYS A 97 -7.33 6.35 -0.29
C CYS A 97 -6.50 5.70 -1.41
N GLU A 98 -6.19 6.41 -2.50
CA GLU A 98 -5.29 5.93 -3.55
C GLU A 98 -3.81 6.01 -3.15
N MET A 99 -3.44 6.88 -2.21
CA MET A 99 -2.05 7.00 -1.73
C MET A 99 -1.49 5.68 -1.16
N PRO A 100 -2.13 5.01 -0.18
CA PRO A 100 -1.61 3.75 0.33
C PRO A 100 -1.61 2.63 -0.71
N LYS A 101 -2.60 2.57 -1.61
CA LYS A 101 -2.63 1.61 -2.73
C LYS A 101 -1.41 1.82 -3.64
N THR A 102 -1.09 3.07 -3.94
CA THR A 102 0.07 3.44 -4.75
C THR A 102 1.37 2.97 -4.08
N ILE A 103 1.55 3.23 -2.77
CA ILE A 103 2.71 2.74 -2.01
C ILE A 103 2.84 1.21 -2.15
N TYR A 104 1.73 0.48 -1.99
CA TYR A 104 1.75 -0.97 -2.13
C TYR A 104 2.05 -1.43 -3.55
N VAL A 105 1.52 -0.78 -4.59
CA VAL A 105 1.84 -1.10 -5.99
C VAL A 105 3.33 -0.97 -6.26
N PHE A 106 3.93 0.18 -5.93
CA PHE A 106 5.36 0.39 -6.19
C PHE A 106 6.24 -0.50 -5.31
N GLY A 107 5.92 -0.60 -4.01
CA GLY A 107 6.66 -1.44 -3.08
C GLY A 107 6.64 -2.91 -3.47
N SER A 108 5.45 -3.45 -3.78
CA SER A 108 5.30 -4.85 -4.16
C SER A 108 5.91 -5.17 -5.53
N ALA A 109 5.87 -4.24 -6.48
CA ALA A 109 6.51 -4.42 -7.79
C ALA A 109 8.03 -4.53 -7.66
N ALA A 110 8.66 -3.63 -6.90
CA ALA A 110 10.09 -3.67 -6.64
C ALA A 110 10.49 -4.91 -5.83
N THR A 111 9.77 -5.25 -4.75
CA THR A 111 10.02 -6.48 -3.99
C THR A 111 9.88 -7.73 -4.86
N GLY A 112 8.83 -7.82 -5.68
CA GLY A 112 8.60 -8.98 -6.55
C GLY A 112 9.73 -9.17 -7.56
N ALA A 113 10.23 -8.08 -8.16
CA ALA A 113 11.39 -8.10 -9.04
C ALA A 113 12.67 -8.54 -8.31
N MET A 114 12.94 -8.00 -7.12
CA MET A 114 14.11 -8.36 -6.32
C MET A 114 14.10 -9.84 -5.89
N LEU A 115 12.93 -10.38 -5.52
CA LEU A 115 12.77 -11.79 -5.20
C LEU A 115 13.01 -12.68 -6.43
N ALA A 116 12.55 -12.27 -7.61
CA ALA A 116 12.81 -12.99 -8.85
C ALA A 116 14.30 -13.00 -9.21
N ILE A 117 15.00 -11.87 -9.05
CA ILE A 117 16.47 -11.79 -9.20
C ILE A 117 17.17 -12.72 -8.21
N SER A 118 16.78 -12.68 -6.94
CA SER A 118 17.37 -13.55 -5.91
C SER A 118 17.20 -15.03 -6.24
N LEU A 119 16.00 -15.43 -6.71
CA LEU A 119 15.75 -16.80 -7.14
C LEU A 119 16.55 -17.18 -8.40
N PHE A 120 16.65 -16.27 -9.38
CA PHE A 120 17.48 -16.48 -10.56
C PHE A 120 18.95 -16.73 -10.18
N ALA A 121 19.52 -15.89 -9.31
CA ALA A 121 20.89 -16.02 -8.81
C ALA A 121 21.12 -17.29 -7.99
N TYR A 122 20.08 -17.79 -7.32
CA TYR A 122 20.14 -19.08 -6.63
C TYR A 122 20.14 -20.27 -7.60
N LEU A 123 19.39 -20.19 -8.69
CA LEU A 123 19.30 -21.24 -9.72
C LEU A 123 20.52 -21.26 -10.66
N HIS A 124 21.13 -20.10 -10.89
CA HIS A 124 22.33 -19.92 -11.71
C HIS A 124 23.47 -19.36 -10.85
N PRO A 125 24.10 -20.19 -10.00
CA PRO A 125 25.17 -19.74 -9.13
C PRO A 125 26.37 -19.27 -9.98
N ALA A 126 26.67 -17.98 -9.86
CA ALA A 126 27.94 -17.39 -10.29
C ALA A 126 28.74 -17.02 -9.03
N ASP A 127 30.07 -17.18 -9.08
CA ASP A 127 30.95 -17.05 -7.91
C ASP A 127 30.84 -15.68 -7.19
N ASP A 128 30.33 -14.65 -7.87
CA ASP A 128 30.24 -13.27 -7.37
C ASP A 128 28.85 -12.83 -6.86
N VAL A 129 27.81 -13.66 -6.96
CA VAL A 129 26.42 -13.23 -6.68
C VAL A 129 25.87 -13.85 -5.38
N ASN A 130 25.74 -13.02 -4.34
CA ASN A 130 25.19 -13.45 -3.05
C ASN A 130 23.64 -13.44 -3.06
N ALA A 131 23.04 -14.52 -3.56
CA ALA A 131 21.58 -14.68 -3.63
C ALA A 131 20.86 -14.48 -2.27
N LYS A 132 21.49 -14.90 -1.16
CA LYS A 132 20.95 -14.73 0.20
C LYS A 132 20.91 -13.26 0.61
N GLY A 133 21.91 -12.48 0.21
CA GLY A 133 21.95 -11.03 0.44
C GLY A 133 20.79 -10.31 -0.25
N PHE A 134 20.54 -10.65 -1.53
CA PHE A 134 19.41 -10.09 -2.27
C PHE A 134 18.05 -10.48 -1.68
N ALA A 135 17.89 -11.73 -1.24
CA ALA A 135 16.68 -12.17 -0.55
C ALA A 135 16.45 -11.35 0.74
N ALA A 136 17.47 -11.22 1.58
CA ALA A 136 17.36 -10.45 2.82
C ALA A 136 17.01 -8.97 2.57
N LEU A 137 17.66 -8.35 1.57
CA LEU A 137 17.37 -6.97 1.17
C LEU A 137 15.93 -6.82 0.68
N SER A 138 15.43 -7.76 -0.13
CA SER A 138 14.06 -7.74 -0.64
C SER A 138 13.01 -7.81 0.48
N VAL A 139 13.25 -8.65 1.50
CA VAL A 139 12.37 -8.79 2.67
C VAL A 139 12.39 -7.52 3.51
N MET A 140 13.58 -6.94 3.75
CA MET A 140 13.70 -5.68 4.48
C MET A 140 12.98 -4.54 3.77
N PHE A 141 13.15 -4.42 2.45
CA PHE A 141 12.46 -3.44 1.63
C PHE A 141 10.93 -3.65 1.67
N ALA A 142 10.47 -4.89 1.52
CA ALA A 142 9.05 -5.24 1.62
C ALA A 142 8.45 -4.82 2.97
N PHE A 143 9.18 -5.09 4.06
CA PHE A 143 8.77 -4.72 5.40
C PHE A 143 8.66 -3.20 5.58
N MET A 144 9.62 -2.43 5.08
CA MET A 144 9.55 -0.96 5.10
C MET A 144 8.34 -0.45 4.31
N MET A 145 8.15 -0.92 3.08
CA MET A 145 7.01 -0.51 2.24
C MET A 145 5.66 -0.90 2.86
N PHE A 146 5.61 -2.05 3.52
CA PHE A 146 4.43 -2.47 4.28
C PHE A 146 4.13 -1.50 5.43
N ILE A 147 5.14 -1.13 6.24
CA ILE A 147 4.96 -0.16 7.34
C ILE A 147 4.46 1.18 6.80
N TYR A 148 5.08 1.70 5.74
CA TYR A 148 4.67 2.97 5.14
C TYR A 148 3.25 2.91 4.61
N GLY A 149 2.94 1.92 3.77
CA GLY A 149 1.60 1.80 3.20
C GLY A 149 0.52 1.50 4.26
N CYS A 150 0.84 0.69 5.27
CA CYS A 150 -0.08 0.41 6.38
C CYS A 150 -0.31 1.65 7.25
N GLY A 151 0.74 2.45 7.50
CA GLY A 151 0.65 3.71 8.23
C GLY A 151 -0.21 4.74 7.50
N PHE A 152 -0.02 4.88 6.17
CA PHE A 152 -0.85 5.74 5.32
C PHE A 152 -2.30 5.22 5.27
N SER A 153 -2.50 3.92 5.04
CA SER A 153 -3.83 3.28 5.10
C SER A 153 -4.51 3.55 6.43
N TYR A 154 -3.79 3.44 7.55
CA TYR A 154 -4.34 3.75 8.86
C TYR A 154 -4.70 5.24 8.98
N ALA A 155 -3.79 6.15 8.60
CA ALA A 155 -4.04 7.59 8.68
C ALA A 155 -5.28 8.03 7.90
N PHE A 156 -5.47 7.50 6.69
CA PHE A 156 -6.58 7.90 5.81
C PHE A 156 -7.87 7.09 6.05
N LYS A 157 -7.79 5.79 6.35
CA LYS A 157 -8.99 4.95 6.63
C LYS A 157 -9.49 5.08 8.08
N ARG A 158 -8.72 5.65 9.01
CA ARG A 158 -9.11 5.80 10.43
C ARG A 158 -10.35 6.67 10.63
N LYS A 159 -10.56 7.70 9.80
CA LYS A 159 -11.75 8.55 9.92
C LYS A 159 -13.03 7.88 9.42
N THR A 160 -12.94 6.86 8.58
CA THR A 160 -14.10 6.23 7.93
C THR A 160 -14.42 4.83 8.44
N HIS A 161 -13.46 4.07 9.00
CA HIS A 161 -13.66 2.63 9.27
C HIS A 161 -13.23 2.09 10.65
N LEU A 162 -12.53 2.87 11.48
CA LEU A 162 -12.04 2.40 12.79
C LEU A 162 -13.00 2.80 13.91
N LEU A 163 -13.29 1.86 14.84
CA LEU A 163 -14.01 2.15 16.08
C LEU A 163 -13.28 3.26 16.83
N GLU A 164 -13.85 4.47 16.88
CA GLU A 164 -13.68 5.30 18.07
C GLU A 164 -14.14 4.44 19.25
N LYS A 165 -13.22 4.09 20.15
CA LYS A 165 -13.61 3.57 21.45
C LYS A 165 -14.63 4.56 22.03
N PRO A 166 -15.83 4.13 22.44
CA PRO A 166 -16.74 5.02 23.15
C PRO A 166 -15.97 5.46 24.40
N ASN A 167 -15.78 6.77 24.52
CA ASN A 167 -15.14 7.38 25.68
C ASN A 167 -16.05 7.18 26.89
N LYS A 168 -15.94 6.02 27.55
CA LYS A 168 -16.73 5.66 28.72
C LYS A 168 -16.10 6.32 29.95
N SER A 169 -16.12 7.65 29.99
CA SER A 169 -15.77 8.41 31.20
C SER A 169 -16.38 9.81 31.17
N MET A 170 -17.70 9.91 31.07
CA MET A 170 -18.45 11.12 31.49
C MET A 170 -19.97 10.88 31.51
N GLN A 171 -20.44 9.80 32.15
CA GLN A 171 -21.86 9.68 32.48
C GLN A 171 -22.07 8.71 33.65
N SER A 172 -21.45 9.01 34.79
CA SER A 172 -21.73 8.34 36.06
C SER A 172 -21.58 9.34 37.20
N THR A 173 -22.51 10.29 37.26
CA THR A 173 -22.97 11.02 38.46
C THR A 173 -23.93 12.12 38.00
N ALA A 174 -25.13 11.74 37.61
CA ALA A 174 -26.28 12.66 37.50
C ALA A 174 -27.58 12.05 38.06
N ASP A 175 -27.61 10.74 38.33
CA ASP A 175 -28.81 10.04 38.84
C ASP A 175 -28.64 9.56 40.29
N ALA A 176 -28.10 10.42 41.17
CA ALA A 176 -28.07 10.16 42.61
C ALA A 176 -28.68 11.31 43.43
N SER A 177 -29.69 11.98 42.88
CA SER A 177 -30.46 13.00 43.58
C SER A 177 -31.91 13.06 43.10
N THR A 178 -32.64 11.96 43.25
CA THR A 178 -34.11 11.91 43.38
C THR A 178 -34.49 10.48 43.74
N ASP A 179 -34.50 10.19 45.05
CA ASP A 179 -35.64 9.63 45.81
C ASP A 179 -35.15 8.96 47.11
#